data_AF-A0A401MRP5-F1
#
_entry.id   AF-A0A401MRP5-F1
#
_cell.length_a   1.000
_cell.length_b   1.000
_cell.length_c   1.000
_cell.angle_alpha   90.00
_cell.angle_beta   90.00
_cell.angle_gamma   90.00
#
_symmetry.space_group_name_H-M   'P 1'
#
loop_
_entity.id
_entity.type
_entity.pdbx_description
1 polymer ?
#
loop_
_entity_poly.entity_id
_entity_poly.type
_entity_poly.pdbx_seq_one_letter_code
_entity_poly.pdbx_strand_id
1 'polypeptide(L)'
;MLAPLIDPNQHSCGTVYPHGVNELSHPEQDVYLVGMKSYGRAPTFLAMTGYEQVRSIAAAIAGDQEAAERVELTLPETGVCGGAGLFDDPEAAQGAEGGGCCAAPATLQIGIGAPATASGGC
;
A
#
# COMPACT_ATOMS: atom_id res chain seq x y z
N MET A 1 -7.54 14.88 -13.80
CA MET A 1 -8.24 13.79 -13.06
C MET A 1 -7.78 12.43 -13.59
N LEU A 2 -7.13 11.65 -12.74
CA LEU A 2 -6.46 10.39 -13.09
C LEU A 2 -7.37 9.16 -13.09
N ALA A 3 -8.58 9.28 -12.54
CA ALA A 3 -9.51 8.16 -12.39
C ALA A 3 -9.75 7.30 -13.65
N PRO A 4 -9.81 7.86 -14.87
CA PRO A 4 -9.94 7.06 -16.08
C PRO A 4 -8.69 6.24 -16.46
N LEU A 5 -7.52 6.59 -15.91
CA LEU A 5 -6.22 5.99 -16.22
C LEU A 5 -5.82 4.88 -15.22
N ILE A 6 -6.63 4.64 -14.18
CA ILE A 6 -6.34 3.64 -13.14
C ILE A 6 -7.47 2.61 -13.13
N ASP A 7 -7.35 1.60 -14.02
CA ASP A 7 -8.24 0.44 -14.05
C ASP A 7 -7.76 -0.65 -13.08
N PRO A 8 -8.56 -1.03 -12.08
CA PRO A 8 -8.20 -2.07 -11.11
C PRO A 8 -7.93 -3.45 -11.71
N ASN A 9 -8.40 -3.74 -12.93
CA ASN A 9 -8.15 -5.01 -13.61
C ASN A 9 -6.83 -5.02 -14.39
N GLN A 10 -6.32 -3.84 -14.76
CA GLN A 10 -5.14 -3.68 -15.61
C GLN A 10 -3.92 -3.16 -14.85
N HIS A 11 -4.15 -2.47 -13.74
CA HIS A 11 -3.10 -1.80 -12.99
C HIS A 11 -2.99 -2.35 -11.57
N SER A 12 -1.82 -2.90 -11.30
CA SER A 12 -1.36 -3.20 -9.96
C SER A 12 -0.78 -1.97 -9.28
N CYS A 13 -0.54 -2.13 -8.01
CA CYS A 13 -0.18 -1.07 -7.09
C CYS A 13 1.21 -0.44 -7.36
N GLY A 14 2.09 -1.14 -8.10
CA GLY A 14 3.39 -0.64 -8.57
C GLY A 14 3.48 -0.35 -10.09
N THR A 15 2.42 -0.64 -10.85
CA THR A 15 2.41 -0.42 -12.32
C THR A 15 1.78 0.92 -12.71
N VAL A 16 1.23 1.67 -11.75
CA VAL A 16 0.72 3.02 -11.97
C VAL A 16 1.87 4.00 -11.77
N TYR A 17 2.14 4.81 -12.79
CA TYR A 17 3.16 5.85 -12.73
C TYR A 17 2.87 6.83 -11.58
N PRO A 18 3.88 7.26 -10.79
CA PRO A 18 3.67 8.25 -9.74
C PRO A 18 3.14 9.58 -10.32
N HIS A 19 2.17 10.19 -9.64
CA HIS A 19 1.51 11.39 -10.14
C HIS A 19 1.87 12.63 -9.33
N GLY A 20 2.07 13.75 -10.02
CA GLY A 20 2.44 15.03 -9.43
C GLY A 20 1.41 16.13 -9.72
N VAL A 21 1.81 17.38 -9.51
CA VAL A 21 0.94 18.55 -9.63
C VAL A 21 0.22 18.62 -10.99
N ASN A 22 0.87 18.19 -12.06
CA ASN A 22 0.34 18.26 -13.42
C ASN A 22 -0.92 17.42 -13.60
N GLU A 23 -0.97 16.21 -13.02
CA GLU A 23 -2.12 15.31 -13.14
C GLU A 23 -3.21 15.58 -12.09
N LEU A 24 -2.80 16.15 -10.94
CA LEU A 24 -3.63 16.32 -9.74
C LEU A 24 -4.32 17.69 -9.68
N SER A 25 -3.93 18.64 -10.53
CA SER A 25 -4.55 19.96 -10.63
C SER A 25 -5.99 19.88 -11.15
N HIS A 26 -6.88 20.68 -10.55
CA HIS A 26 -8.25 20.88 -11.00
C HIS A 26 -8.32 22.07 -11.99
N PRO A 27 -9.34 22.16 -12.85
CA PRO A 27 -9.54 23.34 -13.69
C PRO A 27 -9.78 24.64 -12.90
N GLU A 28 -10.25 24.52 -11.66
CA GLU A 28 -10.31 25.65 -10.73
C GLU A 28 -8.93 25.91 -10.14
N GLN A 29 -8.53 27.18 -10.12
CA GLN A 29 -7.21 27.60 -9.63
C GLN A 29 -7.01 27.19 -8.17
N ASP A 30 -5.79 26.79 -7.84
CA ASP A 30 -5.35 26.42 -6.49
C ASP A 30 -6.14 25.26 -5.85
N VAL A 31 -6.83 24.46 -6.67
CA VAL A 31 -7.54 23.26 -6.24
C VAL A 31 -6.82 22.02 -6.75
N TYR A 32 -6.53 21.09 -5.83
CA TYR A 32 -5.83 19.84 -6.12
C TYR A 32 -6.59 18.64 -5.55
N LEU A 33 -6.60 17.53 -6.28
CA LEU A 33 -7.16 16.26 -5.82
C LEU A 33 -6.04 15.31 -5.44
N VAL A 34 -6.05 14.82 -4.20
CA VAL A 34 -5.02 13.91 -3.68
C VAL A 34 -5.63 12.68 -3.02
N GLY A 35 -4.77 11.69 -2.76
CA GLY A 35 -5.12 10.47 -2.05
C GLY A 35 -5.98 9.53 -2.89
N MET A 36 -6.81 8.74 -2.20
CA MET A 36 -7.72 7.79 -2.83
C MET A 36 -8.65 8.43 -3.87
N LYS A 37 -9.03 9.71 -3.70
CA LYS A 37 -9.91 10.42 -4.65
C LYS A 37 -9.25 10.67 -6.01
N SER A 38 -7.93 10.84 -6.05
CA SER A 38 -7.21 10.92 -7.32
C SER A 38 -6.94 9.53 -7.91
N TYR A 39 -7.05 8.47 -7.12
CA TYR A 39 -6.63 7.11 -7.47
C TYR A 39 -7.72 6.22 -8.11
N GLY A 40 -8.73 6.84 -8.72
CA GLY A 40 -9.72 6.14 -9.55
C GLY A 40 -10.53 5.08 -8.82
N ARG A 41 -10.62 3.89 -9.43
CA ARG A 41 -11.42 2.75 -8.93
C ARG A 41 -10.58 1.69 -8.21
N ALA A 42 -9.28 1.89 -8.07
CA ALA A 42 -8.44 0.96 -7.33
C ALA A 42 -8.97 0.82 -5.89
N PRO A 43 -9.12 -0.39 -5.33
CA PRO A 43 -9.70 -0.58 -4.00
C PRO A 43 -8.73 -0.27 -2.86
N THR A 44 -7.43 -0.14 -3.18
CA THR A 44 -6.37 0.13 -2.22
C THR A 44 -5.53 1.32 -2.68
N PHE A 45 -5.03 2.08 -1.71
CA PHE A 45 -4.18 3.25 -1.94
C PHE A 45 -2.90 3.13 -1.13
N LEU A 46 -1.75 3.22 -1.79
CA LEU A 46 -0.46 3.16 -1.14
C LEU A 46 -0.11 4.51 -0.51
N ALA A 47 0.23 4.52 0.77
CA ALA A 47 0.62 5.73 1.49
C ALA A 47 1.80 6.46 0.82
N MET A 48 2.79 5.70 0.31
CA MET A 48 3.94 6.27 -0.42
C MET A 48 3.52 7.05 -1.67
N THR A 49 2.52 6.57 -2.41
CA THR A 49 1.94 7.31 -3.54
C THR A 49 1.30 8.62 -3.05
N GLY A 50 0.59 8.60 -1.93
CA GLY A 50 0.03 9.81 -1.33
C GLY A 50 1.08 10.83 -0.90
N TYR A 51 2.21 10.37 -0.35
CA TYR A 51 3.31 11.26 0.00
C TYR A 51 3.91 11.94 -1.22
N GLU A 52 4.10 11.20 -2.33
CA GLU A 52 4.63 11.77 -3.56
C GLU A 52 3.71 12.82 -4.16
N GLN A 53 2.39 12.56 -4.17
CA GLN A 53 1.38 13.52 -4.60
C GLN A 53 1.47 14.83 -3.80
N VAL A 54 1.54 14.74 -2.48
CA VAL A 54 1.61 15.91 -1.59
C VAL A 54 2.94 16.64 -1.73
N ARG A 55 4.07 15.92 -1.86
CA ARG A 55 5.41 16.51 -2.09
C ARG A 55 5.40 17.40 -3.33
N SER A 56 4.95 16.86 -4.46
CA SER A 56 4.89 17.57 -5.74
C SER A 56 4.00 18.82 -5.67
N ILE A 57 2.80 18.69 -5.07
CA ILE A 57 1.89 19.85 -4.90
C ILE A 57 2.48 20.90 -3.96
N ALA A 58 3.09 20.49 -2.84
CA ALA A 58 3.71 21.41 -1.91
C ALA A 58 4.85 22.22 -2.57
N ALA A 59 5.65 21.58 -3.43
CA ALA A 59 6.67 22.27 -4.21
C ALA A 59 6.06 23.31 -5.17
N ALA A 60 4.96 22.96 -5.86
CA ALA A 60 4.26 23.90 -6.74
C ALA A 60 3.70 25.11 -5.97
N ILE A 61 3.09 24.87 -4.80
CA ILE A 61 2.56 25.93 -3.92
C ILE A 61 3.70 26.82 -3.39
N ALA A 62 4.88 26.25 -3.13
CA ALA A 62 6.08 26.99 -2.73
C ALA A 62 6.75 27.76 -3.89
N GLY A 63 6.27 27.60 -5.13
CA GLY A 63 6.83 28.25 -6.32
C GLY A 63 8.05 27.53 -6.93
N ASP A 64 8.39 26.33 -6.44
CA ASP A 64 9.47 25.50 -6.98
C ASP A 64 8.90 24.53 -8.03
N GLN A 65 8.74 25.03 -9.26
CA GLN A 65 8.18 24.25 -10.37
C GLN A 65 9.10 23.09 -10.77
N GLU A 66 10.41 23.27 -10.71
CA GLU A 66 11.35 22.18 -11.03
C GLU A 66 11.18 21.01 -10.05
N ALA A 67 11.06 21.30 -8.74
CA ALA A 67 10.79 20.26 -7.75
C ALA A 67 9.39 19.66 -7.87
N ALA A 68 8.40 20.45 -8.29
CA ALA A 68 7.05 19.98 -8.50
C ALA A 68 6.96 18.96 -9.64
N GLU A 69 7.71 19.16 -10.72
CA GLU A 69 7.70 18.29 -11.91
C GLU A 69 8.55 17.02 -11.77
N ARG A 70 9.50 16.98 -10.82
CA ARG A 70 10.27 15.76 -10.55
C ARG A 70 9.38 14.66 -9.98
N VAL A 71 9.65 13.42 -10.37
CA VAL A 71 9.13 12.22 -9.70
C VAL A 71 10.21 11.64 -8.82
N GLU A 72 9.96 11.57 -7.51
CA GLU A 72 10.94 11.09 -6.52
C GLU A 72 10.58 9.70 -5.96
N LEU A 73 9.35 9.23 -6.20
CA LEU A 73 8.91 7.89 -5.81
C LEU A 73 9.31 6.84 -6.84
N THR A 74 10.02 5.80 -6.41
CA THR A 74 10.24 4.57 -7.17
C THR A 74 9.54 3.42 -6.47
N LEU A 75 8.65 2.71 -7.18
CA LEU A 75 7.98 1.52 -6.67
C LEU A 75 8.55 0.26 -7.32
N PRO A 76 8.67 -0.86 -6.58
CA PRO A 76 9.02 -2.13 -7.17
C PRO A 76 7.93 -2.60 -8.16
N GLU A 77 8.35 -3.14 -9.30
CA GLU A 77 7.46 -3.61 -10.38
C GLU A 77 6.68 -4.89 -10.01
N THR A 78 6.93 -5.47 -8.84
CA THR A 78 6.32 -6.73 -8.37
C THR A 78 4.80 -6.63 -8.20
N GLY A 79 4.24 -5.41 -8.19
CA GLY A 79 2.80 -5.17 -8.07
C GLY A 79 2.23 -5.43 -6.68
N VAL A 80 3.08 -5.82 -5.72
CA VAL A 80 2.70 -6.09 -4.33
C VAL A 80 2.92 -4.81 -3.51
N CYS A 81 1.84 -4.10 -3.20
CA CYS A 81 1.88 -3.05 -2.18
C CYS A 81 1.88 -3.68 -0.80
N GLY A 82 3.06 -4.09 -0.33
CA GLY A 82 3.28 -4.47 1.05
C GLY A 82 3.14 -3.26 1.95
N GLY A 83 1.99 -3.09 2.60
CA GLY A 83 1.67 -1.90 3.41
C GLY A 83 2.54 -1.67 4.66
N ALA A 84 3.54 -2.51 4.94
CA ALA A 84 4.43 -2.33 6.06
C ALA A 84 5.73 -3.14 5.85
N GLY A 85 6.69 -2.58 5.09
CA GLY A 85 8.14 -2.74 5.25
C GLY A 85 8.81 -4.10 5.50
N LEU A 86 8.13 -5.25 5.42
CA LEU A 86 8.63 -6.53 5.92
C LEU A 86 8.52 -7.68 4.90
N PHE A 87 8.10 -7.40 3.67
CA PHE A 87 7.89 -8.47 2.67
C PHE A 87 9.20 -8.99 2.08
N ASP A 88 10.23 -8.14 1.99
CA ASP A 88 11.52 -8.50 1.37
C ASP A 88 12.66 -8.67 2.38
N ASP A 89 12.36 -8.59 3.68
CA ASP A 89 13.37 -8.76 4.73
C ASP A 89 13.43 -10.25 5.14
N PRO A 90 14.46 -11.01 4.71
CA PRO A 90 14.55 -12.44 5.02
C PRO A 90 14.74 -12.70 6.53
N GLU A 91 15.12 -11.69 7.32
CA GLU A 91 15.20 -11.79 8.79
C GLU A 91 13.83 -11.55 9.46
N ALA A 92 12.94 -10.74 8.86
CA ALA A 92 11.56 -10.59 9.33
C ALA A 92 10.72 -11.85 9.10
N ALA A 93 11.03 -12.63 8.06
CA ALA A 93 10.41 -13.92 7.78
C ALA A 93 10.72 -15.00 8.84
N GLN A 94 11.79 -14.84 9.61
CA GLN A 94 12.26 -15.83 10.60
C GLN A 94 11.59 -15.67 11.98
N GLY A 95 10.84 -14.58 12.20
CA GLY A 95 10.06 -14.37 13.43
C GLY A 95 8.62 -14.88 13.39
N ALA A 96 8.15 -15.38 12.24
CA ALA A 96 6.79 -15.84 12.03
C ALA A 96 6.76 -17.33 11.70
N GLU A 97 7.28 -18.18 12.59
CA GLU A 97 6.96 -19.61 12.54
C GLU A 97 5.45 -19.79 12.81
N GLY A 98 4.68 -20.00 11.74
CA GLY A 98 3.36 -20.62 11.79
C GLY A 98 2.12 -19.73 11.60
N GLY A 99 2.26 -18.53 11.03
CA GLY A 99 1.14 -17.59 10.85
C GLY A 99 0.48 -17.56 9.47
N GLY A 100 0.32 -18.69 8.79
CA GLY A 100 -0.43 -18.72 7.52
C GLY A 100 -1.94 -18.57 7.74
N CYS A 101 -2.63 -17.77 6.91
CA CYS A 101 -4.10 -17.57 6.96
C CYS A 101 -4.92 -18.89 6.88
N CYS A 102 -4.30 -19.98 6.43
CA CYS A 102 -4.89 -21.32 6.33
C CYS A 102 -4.48 -22.28 7.47
N ALA A 103 -3.83 -21.79 8.53
CA ALA A 103 -3.48 -22.63 9.67
C ALA A 103 -4.75 -23.04 10.45
N ALA A 104 -4.86 -24.31 10.79
CA ALA A 104 -5.93 -24.79 11.65
C ALA A 104 -5.83 -24.11 13.03
N PRO A 105 -6.91 -23.51 13.56
CA PRO A 105 -6.85 -22.82 14.84
C PRO A 105 -6.57 -23.82 15.97
N ALA A 106 -5.61 -23.50 16.82
CA ALA A 106 -5.33 -24.30 18.01
C ALA A 106 -6.47 -24.11 19.03
N THR A 107 -7.10 -25.21 19.44
CA THR A 107 -8.13 -25.21 20.48
C THR A 107 -7.50 -25.12 21.86
N LEU A 108 -7.70 -23.99 22.57
CA LEU A 108 -7.39 -23.88 23.99
C LEU A 108 -8.57 -24.33 24.84
N GLN A 109 -8.36 -25.33 25.70
CA GLN A 109 -9.33 -25.68 26.75
C GLN A 109 -9.12 -24.79 27.97
N ILE A 110 -10.16 -24.05 28.34
CA ILE A 110 -10.16 -23.23 29.56
C ILE A 110 -10.88 -24.01 30.66
N GLY A 111 -10.12 -24.53 31.63
CA GLY A 111 -10.64 -25.21 32.82
C GLY A 111 -9.54 -25.60 33.80
N ILE A 112 -9.82 -25.50 35.10
CA ILE A 112 -8.93 -25.93 36.19
C ILE A 112 -9.05 -27.45 36.42
N GLY A 113 -8.24 -28.23 35.70
CA GLY A 113 -8.11 -29.69 35.89
C GLY A 113 -6.97 -30.27 35.06
N ALA A 114 -6.18 -31.18 35.66
CA ALA A 114 -4.91 -31.71 35.12
C ALA A 114 -5.01 -32.33 33.71
N PRO A 115 -3.92 -32.30 32.90
CA PRO A 115 -3.99 -32.66 31.48
C PRO A 115 -4.17 -34.18 31.29
N ALA A 116 -5.16 -34.55 30.47
CA ALA A 116 -5.22 -35.88 29.88
C ALA A 116 -4.38 -35.91 28.61
N THR A 117 -3.41 -36.81 28.54
CA THR A 117 -2.65 -37.11 27.31
C THR A 117 -3.59 -37.69 26.26
N ALA A 118 -3.89 -36.93 25.20
CA ALA A 118 -4.54 -37.47 24.02
C ALA A 118 -3.47 -37.95 23.03
N SER A 119 -3.33 -39.28 22.91
CA SER A 119 -2.65 -39.91 21.78
C SER A 119 -3.57 -39.83 20.56
N GLY A 120 -3.17 -39.11 19.51
CA GLY A 120 -3.84 -39.11 18.21
C GLY A 120 -2.91 -39.67 17.15
N GLY A 121 -3.20 -40.89 16.68
CA GLY A 121 -2.58 -41.48 15.50
C GLY A 121 -3.41 -41.28 14.23
N CYS A 122 -2.74 -41.58 13.11
CA CYS A 122 -3.14 -41.54 11.69
C CYS A 122 -3.31 -40.15 11.08
#